data_AF-A0A918KKA8-F1
#
_entry.id   AF-A0A918KKA8-F1
#
_cell.length_a   1.000
_cell.length_b   1.000
_cell.length_c   1.000
_cell.angle_alpha   90.00
_cell.angle_beta   90.00
_cell.angle_gamma   90.00
#
_symmetry.space_group_name_H-M   'P 1'
#
loop_
_entity.id
_entity.type
_entity.pdbx_description
1 polymer ?
#
loop_
_entity_poly.entity_id
_entity_poly.type
_entity_poly.pdbx_seq_one_letter_code
_entity_poly.pdbx_strand_id
1 'polypeptide(L)' 'MSPRDIRCEEVIEQLFDYLDRELDEEMQHRIERHIEHCRDCFTRAEFEKRLRRRLGETSRVAAPESLHRRLREVMESF' A
#
# COMPACT_ATOMS: atom_id res chain seq x y z
N MET A 1 25.95 11.07 5.41
CA MET A 1 25.23 9.86 5.00
C MET A 1 25.41 8.84 6.11
N SER A 2 24.33 8.52 6.82
CA SER A 2 24.37 7.62 7.98
C SER A 2 24.24 6.17 7.50
N PRO A 3 24.99 5.20 8.04
CA PRO A 3 24.96 3.80 7.62
C PRO A 3 23.66 3.04 7.99
N ARG A 4 22.57 3.75 8.31
CA ARG A 4 21.25 3.20 8.70
C ARG A 4 20.10 3.64 7.80
N ASP A 5 20.38 4.44 6.77
CA ASP A 5 19.35 4.92 5.84
C ASP A 5 19.20 3.92 4.68
N ILE A 6 17.96 3.48 4.43
CA ILE A 6 17.63 2.62 3.29
C ILE A 6 17.90 3.36 1.97
N ARG A 7 18.47 2.66 0.98
CA ARG A 7 18.80 3.27 -0.32
C ARG A 7 17.57 3.32 -1.22
N CYS A 8 17.61 4.21 -2.22
CA CYS A 8 16.51 4.35 -3.19
C CYS A 8 16.19 3.03 -3.89
N GLU A 9 17.21 2.23 -4.22
CA GLU A 9 17.05 0.94 -4.89
C GLU A 9 16.24 -0.04 -4.04
N GLU A 10 16.55 -0.12 -2.74
CA GLU A 10 15.84 -0.98 -1.79
C GLU A 10 14.39 -0.50 -1.58
N VAL A 11 14.16 0.83 -1.57
CA VAL A 11 12.79 1.39 -1.51
C VAL A 11 12.00 1.01 -2.76
N ILE A 12 12.62 1.04 -3.93
CA ILE A 12 11.97 0.69 -5.20
C ILE A 12 11.63 -0.80 -5.24
N GLU A 13 12.56 -1.67 -4.79
CA GLU A 13 12.33 -3.12 -4.71
C GLU A 13 11.16 -3.46 -3.78
N GLN A 14 11.02 -2.74 -2.67
CA GLN A 14 10.00 -2.98 -1.63
C GLN A 14 8.76 -2.09 -1.79
N LEU A 15 8.65 -1.31 -2.87
CA LEU A 15 7.64 -0.25 -2.99
C LEU A 15 6.21 -0.80 -2.95
N PHE A 16 5.96 -1.93 -3.61
CA PHE A 16 4.63 -2.52 -3.65
C PHE A 16 4.23 -3.10 -2.30
N ASP A 17 5.11 -3.87 -1.66
CA ASP A 17 4.90 -4.42 -0.32
C ASP A 17 4.68 -3.31 0.71
N TYR A 18 5.38 -2.17 0.58
CA TYR A 18 5.12 -0.96 1.36
C TYR A 18 3.71 -0.39 1.10
N LEU A 19 3.29 -0.27 -0.15
CA LEU A 19 1.97 0.25 -0.52
C LEU A 19 0.83 -0.67 -0.08
N ASP A 20 1.07 -1.98 -0.06
CA ASP A 20 0.11 -3.01 0.36
C ASP A 20 0.14 -3.26 1.87
N ARG A 21 1.08 -2.65 2.60
CA ARG A 21 1.31 -2.81 4.05
C ARG A 21 1.64 -4.24 4.45
N GLU A 22 2.42 -4.94 3.63
CA GLU A 22 2.85 -6.32 3.85
C GLU A 22 4.24 -6.44 4.48
N LEU A 23 4.92 -5.30 4.68
CA LEU A 23 6.20 -5.23 5.37
C LEU A 23 6.05 -5.22 6.89
N ASP A 24 7.09 -5.66 7.59
CA ASP A 24 7.19 -5.46 9.04
C ASP A 24 7.23 -3.97 9.41
N GLU A 25 6.91 -3.67 10.68
CA GLU A 25 6.81 -2.29 11.18
C GLU A 25 8.12 -1.50 11.03
N GLU A 26 9.27 -2.17 11.20
CA GLU A 26 10.57 -1.52 11.09
C GLU A 26 10.84 -1.07 9.65
N MET A 27 10.61 -1.96 8.69
CA MET A 27 10.82 -1.69 7.27
C MET A 27 9.81 -0.68 6.74
N GLN A 28 8.54 -0.77 7.17
CA GLN A 28 7.52 0.25 6.89
C GLN A 28 8.03 1.64 7.25
N HIS A 29 8.50 1.81 8.49
CA HIS A 29 8.94 3.10 8.99
C HIS A 29 10.22 3.59 8.31
N ARG A 30 11.14 2.69 7.97
CA ARG A 30 12.36 3.05 7.22
C ARG A 30 12.04 3.58 5.82
N ILE A 31 11.13 2.93 5.10
CA ILE A 31 10.70 3.37 3.76
C ILE A 31 9.90 4.67 3.86
N GLU A 32 9.01 4.80 4.84
CA GLU A 32 8.24 6.03 5.08
C GLU A 32 9.17 7.23 5.29
N ARG A 33 10.14 7.13 6.21
CA ARG A 33 11.13 8.20 6.41
C ARG A 33 11.93 8.51 5.16
N HIS A 34 12.29 7.50 4.36
CA HIS A 34 13.01 7.75 3.12
C HIS A 34 12.14 8.53 2.11
N ILE A 35 10.88 8.13 1.94
CA ILE A 35 9.93 8.79 1.03
C ILE A 35 9.69 10.25 1.45
N GLU A 36 9.63 10.54 2.74
CA GLU A 36 9.48 11.91 3.25
C GLU A 36 10.63 12.84 2.85
N HIS A 37 11.84 12.31 2.67
CA HIS A 37 13.06 13.10 2.44
C HIS A 37 13.61 12.96 1.01
N CYS A 38 13.17 11.96 0.25
CA CYS A 38 13.64 11.68 -1.11
C CYS A 38 12.55 11.96 -2.15
N ARG A 39 12.69 13.07 -2.87
CA ARG A 39 11.72 13.51 -3.90
C ARG A 39 11.49 12.46 -5.00
N ASP A 40 12.52 11.73 -5.39
CA ASP A 40 12.41 10.72 -6.45
C ASP A 40 11.57 9.53 -6.01
N CYS A 41 11.80 9.02 -4.80
CA CYS A 41 11.02 7.93 -4.21
C CYS A 41 9.59 8.38 -3.89
N PHE A 42 9.40 9.61 -3.40
CA PHE A 42 8.07 10.21 -3.24
C PHE A 42 7.29 10.24 -4.55
N THR A 43 7.92 10.73 -5.62
CA THR A 43 7.26 10.84 -6.93
C THR A 43 6.83 9.47 -7.46
N ARG A 44 7.67 8.44 -7.29
CA ARG A 44 7.34 7.06 -7.66
C ARG A 44 6.19 6.50 -6.83
N ALA A 45 6.24 6.63 -5.50
CA ALA A 45 5.18 6.15 -4.61
C ALA A 45 3.83 6.83 -4.92
N GLU A 46 3.82 8.14 -5.14
CA GLU A 46 2.60 8.87 -5.49
C GLU A 46 2.08 8.50 -6.88
N PHE A 47 2.95 8.24 -7.85
CA PHE A 47 2.54 7.73 -9.16
C PHE A 47 1.82 6.39 -9.02
N GLU A 48 2.41 5.44 -8.30
CA GLU A 48 1.81 4.11 -8.09
C GLU A 48 0.47 4.19 -7.36
N LYS A 49 0.36 5.01 -6.30
CA LYS A 49 -0.91 5.25 -5.61
C LYS A 49 -2.00 5.80 -6.54
N ARG A 50 -1.65 6.78 -7.38
CA ARG A 50 -2.59 7.38 -8.34
C ARG A 50 -3.01 6.39 -9.41
N LEU A 51 -2.08 5.57 -9.91
CA LEU A 51 -2.37 4.53 -10.88
C LEU A 51 -3.32 3.48 -10.30
N ARG A 52 -3.01 2.93 -9.13
CA ARG A 52 -3.86 1.96 -8.42
C ARG A 52 -5.27 2.50 -8.16
N ARG A 53 -5.39 3.77 -7.76
CA ARG A 53 -6.69 4.44 -7.58
C ARG A 53 -7.50 4.47 -8.88
N ARG A 54 -6.89 4.89 -9.99
CA ARG A 54 -7.56 4.94 -11.31
C ARG A 54 -7.99 3.55 -11.79
N LEU A 55 -7.15 2.54 -11.59
CA LEU A 55 -7.49 1.15 -11.90
C LEU A 55 -8.69 0.67 -11.07
N GLY A 56 -8.70 0.96 -9.76
CA GLY A 56 -9.81 0.63 -8.87
C GLY A 56 -11.12 1.37 -9.18
N GLU A 57 -11.09 2.45 -9.97
CA GLU A 57 -12.28 3.13 -10.48
C GLU A 57 -12.81 2.50 -11.79
N THR A 58 -11.97 1.77 -12.53
CA THR A 58 -12.30 1.24 -13.86
C THR A 58 -13.14 -0.04 -13.82
N SER A 59 -13.00 -0.87 -12.79
CA SER A 59 -13.78 -2.12 -12.67
C SER A 59 -14.29 -2.34 -11.25
N ARG A 60 -15.42 -1.72 -10.92
CA ARG A 60 -16.18 -2.08 -9.72
C ARG A 60 -17.42 -2.85 -10.15
N VAL A 61 -17.39 -4.17 -9.97
CA VAL A 61 -18.60 -4.98 -10.00
C VAL A 61 -19.24 -4.89 -8.63
N ALA A 62 -20.51 -4.51 -8.57
CA ALA A 62 -21.25 -4.51 -7.31
C ALA A 62 -21.26 -5.93 -6.75
N ALA A 63 -20.86 -6.09 -5.49
CA ALA A 63 -20.96 -7.37 -4.81
C ALA A 63 -22.43 -7.80 -4.75
N PRO A 64 -22.75 -9.07 -5.04
CA PRO A 64 -24.12 -9.57 -4.94
C PRO A 64 -24.69 -9.38 -3.52
N GLU A 65 -25.98 -9.07 -3.40
CA GLU A 65 -26.65 -8.93 -2.10
C GLU A 65 -26.55 -10.19 -1.22
N SER A 66 -26.46 -11.37 -1.85
CA SER A 66 -26.25 -12.64 -1.16
C SER A 66 -24.92 -12.67 -0.39
N LEU A 67 -23.86 -12.06 -0.91
CA LEU A 67 -22.58 -11.95 -0.22
C LEU A 67 -22.70 -11.03 0.98
N HIS A 68 -23.36 -9.88 0.83
CA HIS A 68 -23.60 -8.95 1.94
C HIS A 68 -24.43 -9.59 3.07
N ARG A 69 -25.44 -10.40 2.72
CA ARG A 69 -26.25 -11.12 3.71
C ARG A 69 -25.39 -12.12 4.49
N ARG A 70 -24.61 -12.94 3.79
CA ARG A 70 -23.74 -13.94 4.39
C ARG A 70 -22.66 -13.32 5.29
N LEU A 71 -22.11 -12.16 4.91
CA LEU A 71 -21.18 -11.41 5.76
C LEU A 71 -21.83 -10.92 7.06
N ARG A 72 -23.06 -10.40 7.01
CA ARG A 72 -23.79 -9.98 8.21
C ARG A 72 -24.05 -11.16 9.16
N GLU A 73 -24.54 -12.28 8.63
CA GLU A 73 -24.78 -13.50 9.43
C GLU A 73 -23.51 -13.96 10.16
N VAL A 74 -22.36 -13.93 9.48
CA VAL A 74 -21.07 -14.28 10.09
C VAL A 74 -20.68 -13.27 11.17
N MET A 75 -20.83 -11.96 10.93
CA MET A 75 -20.49 -10.92 11.90
C MET A 75 -21.38 -10.95 13.15
N GLU A 76 -22.64 -11.35 13.02
CA GLU A 76 -23.59 -11.51 14.14
C GLU A 76 -23.38 -12.80 14.94
N SER A 77 -22.58 -13.74 14.42
CA SER A 77 -22.26 -15.02 15.07
C SER A 77 -21.01 -14.98 15.97
N PHE A 78 -20.32 -13.84 16.02
CA PHE A 78 -19.20 -13.55 16.93
C PHE A 78 -19.66 -12.68 18.11
#